data_AF-A0A6P0TJ51-F1
#
_entry.id   AF-A0A6P0TJ51-F1
#
_cell.length_a   1.000
_cell.length_b   1.000
_cell.length_c   1.000
_cell.angle_alpha   90.00
_cell.angle_beta   90.00
_cell.angle_gamma   90.00
#
_symmetry.space_group_name_H-M   'P 1'
#
loop_
_entity.id
_entity.type
_entity.pdbx_description
1 polymer ?
#
loop_
_entity_poly.entity_id
_entity_poly.type
_entity_poly.pdbx_seq_one_letter_code
_entity_poly.pdbx_strand_id
1 'polypeptide(L)'
;MEFRETTKEGGEMVEEYVIKPMNCPHHHLIYAAQKHSYRDLPIRLAEYGMCHRYEDSGSLSGLLRVRGMTMNDAHIYCTEDQIEEEFLKVMNMHETLYATLGIKDYYMRFSTWDPEDPKGKEKYVDNPEAWERTQDLVRKAMERSGLPFTEVKG
;
A
#
# COMPACT_ATOMS: atom_id res chain seq x y z
N MET A 1 -10.16 19.44 10.08
CA MET A 1 -9.85 20.84 10.46
C MET A 1 -10.39 21.71 9.36
N GLU A 2 -11.36 22.57 9.65
CA GLU A 2 -12.00 23.42 8.65
C GLU A 2 -11.27 24.77 8.57
N PHE A 3 -10.88 25.17 7.36
CA PHE A 3 -10.39 26.51 7.06
C PHE A 3 -11.39 27.22 6.16
N ARG A 4 -11.61 28.50 6.45
CA ARG A 4 -12.52 29.35 5.69
C ARG A 4 -11.74 30.54 5.17
N GLU A 5 -11.68 30.68 3.86
CA GLU A 5 -11.02 31.81 3.19
C GLU A 5 -12.00 32.54 2.28
N THR A 6 -11.91 33.87 2.26
CA THR A 6 -12.65 34.68 1.30
C THR A 6 -11.89 34.71 -0.02
N THR A 7 -12.49 34.22 -1.10
CA THR A 7 -11.90 34.22 -2.43
C THR A 7 -11.75 35.66 -2.94
N LYS A 8 -10.87 35.85 -3.93
CA LYS A 8 -10.64 37.16 -4.58
C LYS A 8 -11.91 37.75 -5.21
N GLU A 9 -12.93 36.94 -5.45
CA GLU A 9 -14.22 37.31 -6.03
C GLU A 9 -15.30 37.55 -4.95
N GLY A 10 -14.94 37.50 -3.66
CA GLY A 10 -15.86 37.73 -2.54
C GLY A 10 -16.70 36.52 -2.12
N GLY A 11 -16.39 35.32 -2.63
CA GLY A 11 -17.00 34.06 -2.20
C GLY A 11 -16.32 33.49 -0.96
N GLU A 12 -17.01 32.61 -0.21
CA GLU A 12 -16.41 31.86 0.90
C GLU A 12 -15.98 30.47 0.39
N MET A 13 -14.70 30.15 0.50
CA MET A 13 -14.16 28.82 0.25
C MET A 13 -13.96 28.12 1.59
N VAL A 14 -14.55 26.94 1.74
CA VAL A 14 -14.38 26.09 2.92
C VAL A 14 -13.56 24.87 2.52
N GLU A 15 -12.39 24.72 3.12
CA GLU A 15 -11.52 23.55 2.95
C GLU A 15 -11.52 22.70 4.21
N GLU A 16 -11.71 21.39 4.04
CA GLU A 16 -11.61 20.43 5.13
C GLU A 16 -10.34 19.59 5.00
N TYR A 17 -9.48 19.70 6.01
CA TYR A 17 -8.26 18.90 6.11
C TYR A 17 -8.46 17.71 7.04
N VAL A 18 -7.98 16.57 6.59
CA VAL A 18 -7.91 15.33 7.36
C VAL A 18 -6.47 14.91 7.58
N ILE A 19 -6.21 14.25 8.70
CA ILE A 19 -4.90 13.67 8.96
C ILE A 19 -4.75 12.41 8.11
N LYS A 20 -3.63 12.27 7.40
CA LYS A 20 -3.41 11.15 6.48
C LYS A 20 -3.42 9.78 7.22
N PRO A 21 -4.25 8.81 6.79
CA PRO A 21 -4.20 7.45 7.31
C PRO A 21 -3.18 6.55 6.61
N MET A 22 -2.65 7.01 5.47
CA MET A 22 -1.67 6.33 4.61
C MET A 22 -0.93 7.35 3.73
N ASN A 23 0.25 7.00 3.22
CA ASN A 23 1.04 7.90 2.37
C ASN A 23 0.68 7.81 0.88
N CYS A 24 0.00 6.74 0.45
CA CYS A 24 -0.27 6.43 -0.97
C CYS A 24 -0.77 7.63 -1.78
N PRO A 25 -1.81 8.38 -1.35
CA PRO A 25 -2.33 9.51 -2.11
C PRO A 25 -1.26 10.60 -2.37
N HIS A 26 -0.37 10.83 -1.41
CA HIS A 26 0.70 11.82 -1.53
C HIS A 26 1.77 11.36 -2.51
N HIS A 27 2.13 10.08 -2.48
CA HIS A 27 3.06 9.50 -3.45
C HIS A 27 2.50 9.53 -4.87
N HIS A 28 1.19 9.33 -5.06
CA HIS A 28 0.56 9.49 -6.36
C HIS A 28 0.65 10.93 -6.88
N LEU A 29 0.49 11.93 -6.00
CA LEU A 29 0.69 13.35 -6.37
C LEU A 29 2.15 13.65 -6.72
N ILE A 30 3.11 13.11 -5.97
CA ILE A 30 4.55 13.26 -6.28
C ILE A 30 4.87 12.64 -7.63
N TYR A 31 4.38 11.43 -7.90
CA TYR A 31 4.54 10.79 -9.21
C TYR A 31 3.89 11.65 -10.30
N ALA A 32 2.67 12.13 -10.10
CA ALA A 32 1.95 12.93 -11.10
C ALA A 32 2.54 14.34 -11.33
N ALA A 33 3.38 14.85 -10.42
CA ALA A 33 3.99 16.17 -10.53
C ALA A 33 4.95 16.31 -11.73
N GLN A 34 5.43 15.19 -12.27
CA GLN A 34 6.32 15.16 -13.43
C GLN A 34 5.83 14.16 -14.48
N LYS A 35 6.20 14.39 -15.75
CA LYS A 35 5.97 13.42 -16.82
C LYS A 35 7.06 12.37 -16.79
N HIS A 36 6.68 11.10 -16.84
CA HIS A 36 7.61 9.96 -16.83
C HIS A 36 7.56 9.23 -18.17
N SER A 37 8.73 8.85 -18.68
CA SER A 37 8.86 7.91 -19.79
C SER A 37 8.78 6.48 -19.27
N TYR A 38 8.37 5.55 -20.14
CA TYR A 38 8.49 4.12 -19.86
C TYR A 38 9.96 3.69 -19.56
N ARG A 39 10.93 4.46 -20.06
CA ARG A 39 12.37 4.24 -19.81
C ARG A 39 12.81 4.61 -18.40
N ASP A 40 12.05 5.49 -17.74
CA ASP A 40 12.34 5.93 -16.38
C ASP A 40 11.82 4.94 -15.34
N LEU A 41 10.93 4.03 -15.75
CA LEU A 41 10.39 2.97 -14.89
C LEU A 41 11.40 1.81 -14.75
N PRO A 42 11.56 1.23 -13.54
CA PRO A 42 10.73 1.44 -12.35
C PRO A 42 11.16 2.63 -11.47
N ILE A 43 10.19 3.44 -11.04
CA ILE A 43 10.37 4.55 -10.09
C ILE A 43 9.97 4.07 -8.68
N ARG A 44 10.80 4.34 -7.68
CA ARG A 44 10.58 3.93 -6.29
C ARG A 44 10.57 5.16 -5.38
N LEU A 45 9.42 5.47 -4.78
CA LEU A 45 9.27 6.52 -3.78
C LEU A 45 9.24 5.88 -2.40
N ALA A 46 10.11 6.31 -1.48
CA ALA A 46 10.15 5.80 -0.11
C ALA A 46 10.11 6.96 0.89
N GLU A 47 9.32 6.82 1.95
CA GLU A 47 9.12 7.83 2.98
C GLU A 47 8.98 7.14 4.35
N TYR A 48 9.67 7.66 5.36
CA TYR A 48 9.28 7.42 6.75
C TYR A 48 8.09 8.31 7.11
N GLY A 49 6.92 7.96 6.57
CA GLY A 49 5.72 8.79 6.63
C GLY A 49 4.95 8.62 7.92
N MET A 50 4.66 9.73 8.61
CA MET A 50 3.82 9.74 9.80
C MET A 50 2.33 9.65 9.40
N CYS A 51 1.65 8.60 9.85
CA CYS A 51 0.24 8.36 9.58
C CYS A 51 -0.55 8.20 10.88
N HIS A 52 -1.85 8.50 10.79
CA HIS A 52 -2.76 8.35 11.92
C HIS A 52 -3.99 7.54 11.54
N ARG A 53 -4.33 6.55 12.37
CA ARG A 53 -5.53 5.72 12.22
C ARG A 53 -6.37 5.84 13.47
N TYR A 54 -7.67 6.11 13.29
CA TYR A 54 -8.61 6.23 14.40
C TYR A 54 -9.08 4.84 14.86
N GLU A 55 -8.15 4.10 15.46
CA GLU A 55 -8.41 2.76 16.01
C GLU A 55 -9.29 2.83 17.26
N ASP A 56 -10.13 1.80 17.44
CA ASP A 56 -11.00 1.64 18.61
C ASP A 56 -10.18 1.68 19.90
N SER A 57 -10.66 2.40 20.90
CA SER A 57 -9.92 2.61 22.17
C SER A 57 -9.56 1.30 22.87
N GLY A 58 -10.44 0.30 22.80
CA GLY A 58 -10.20 -1.03 23.37
C GLY A 58 -9.20 -1.90 22.61
N SER A 59 -8.81 -1.49 21.40
CA SER A 59 -7.85 -2.23 20.57
C SER A 59 -6.39 -1.77 20.74
N LEU A 60 -6.18 -0.63 21.41
CA LEU A 60 -4.85 -0.04 21.58
C LEU A 60 -4.02 -0.88 22.55
N SER A 61 -2.76 -1.13 22.19
CA SER A 61 -1.85 -1.96 22.98
C SER A 61 -0.40 -1.52 22.82
N GLY A 62 0.13 -0.86 23.86
CA GLY A 62 1.54 -0.44 23.94
C GLY A 62 2.04 0.22 22.65
N LEU A 63 3.12 -0.35 22.08
CA LEU A 63 3.64 0.02 20.76
C LEU A 63 3.17 -0.91 19.63
N LEU A 64 2.44 -1.97 19.94
CA LEU A 64 1.99 -2.97 18.97
C LEU A 64 0.80 -2.48 18.14
N ARG A 65 -0.12 -1.73 18.76
CA ARG A 65 -1.28 -1.12 18.08
C ARG A 65 -1.53 0.28 18.61
N VAL A 66 -1.26 1.28 17.77
CA VAL A 66 -1.25 2.71 18.12
C VAL A 66 -2.06 3.53 17.13
N ARG A 67 -2.46 4.74 17.52
CA ARG A 67 -3.17 5.68 16.63
C ARG A 67 -2.25 6.51 15.75
N GLY A 68 -1.00 6.71 16.14
CA GLY A 68 0.01 7.45 15.38
C GLY A 68 1.24 6.58 15.19
N MET A 69 1.68 6.43 13.95
CA MET A 69 2.82 5.57 13.60
C MET A 69 3.61 6.19 12.46
N THR A 70 4.92 5.96 12.46
CA THR A 70 5.78 6.29 11.32
C THR A 70 6.06 5.00 10.58
N MET A 71 5.52 4.88 9.37
CA MET A 71 5.67 3.68 8.56
C MET A 71 6.91 3.82 7.67
N ASN A 72 7.71 2.77 7.56
CA ASN A 72 8.70 2.64 6.49
C ASN A 72 7.96 2.28 5.20
N ASP A 73 7.38 3.29 4.54
CA ASP A 73 6.45 3.10 3.43
C ASP A 73 7.14 3.37 2.10
N ALA A 74 6.80 2.58 1.08
CA ALA A 74 7.36 2.71 -0.26
C ALA A 74 6.33 2.39 -1.34
N HIS A 75 6.37 3.15 -2.43
CA HIS A 75 5.50 2.99 -3.59
C HIS A 75 6.35 2.84 -4.84
N ILE A 76 6.17 1.72 -5.52
CA ILE A 76 6.90 1.38 -6.74
C ILE A 76 5.95 1.54 -7.92
N TYR A 77 6.33 2.40 -8.86
CA TYR A 77 5.68 2.59 -10.14
C TYR A 77 6.49 1.87 -11.19
N CYS A 78 5.91 0.87 -11.84
CA CYS A 78 6.58 0.04 -12.82
C CYS A 78 5.60 -0.35 -13.94
N THR A 79 6.14 -0.85 -15.05
CA THR A 79 5.31 -1.45 -16.10
C THR A 79 4.86 -2.85 -15.68
N GLU A 80 3.84 -3.39 -16.33
CA GLU A 80 3.26 -4.67 -15.93
C GLU A 80 4.25 -5.84 -16.05
N ASP A 81 5.10 -5.82 -17.08
CA ASP A 81 6.17 -6.81 -17.29
C ASP A 81 7.25 -6.76 -16.20
N GLN A 82 7.38 -5.63 -15.49
CA GLN A 82 8.34 -5.44 -14.41
C GLN A 82 7.80 -5.89 -13.04
N ILE A 83 6.49 -6.12 -12.89
CA ILE A 83 5.85 -6.41 -11.59
C ILE A 83 6.51 -7.60 -10.90
N GLU A 84 6.68 -8.71 -11.61
CA GLU A 84 7.22 -9.94 -11.04
C GLU A 84 8.65 -9.75 -10.53
N GLU A 85 9.49 -9.06 -11.30
CA GLU A 85 10.89 -8.79 -10.94
C GLU A 85 11.00 -7.83 -9.74
N GLU A 86 10.21 -6.75 -9.73
CA GLU A 86 10.21 -5.81 -8.61
C GLU A 86 9.67 -6.44 -7.33
N PHE A 87 8.64 -7.29 -7.44
CA PHE A 87 8.09 -8.02 -6.30
C PHE A 87 9.12 -8.99 -5.70
N LEU A 88 9.87 -9.72 -6.54
CA LEU A 88 10.98 -10.58 -6.10
C LEU A 88 12.09 -9.80 -5.38
N LYS A 89 12.47 -8.62 -5.89
CA LYS A 89 13.46 -7.75 -5.24
C LYS A 89 13.00 -7.33 -3.84
N VAL A 90 11.72 -6.98 -3.69
CA VAL A 90 11.14 -6.63 -2.39
C VAL A 90 11.16 -7.83 -1.45
N MET A 91 10.78 -9.03 -1.89
CA MET A 91 10.84 -10.23 -1.03
C MET A 91 12.25 -10.55 -0.57
N ASN A 92 13.24 -10.51 -1.47
CA ASN A 92 14.65 -10.73 -1.14
C ASN A 92 15.19 -9.68 -0.15
N MET A 93 14.74 -8.43 -0.26
CA MET A 93 15.07 -7.38 0.71
C MET A 93 14.53 -7.72 2.11
N HIS A 94 13.30 -8.21 2.22
CA HIS A 94 12.71 -8.62 3.49
C HIS A 94 13.43 -9.84 4.08
N GLU A 95 13.76 -10.85 3.26
CA GLU A 95 14.53 -12.01 3.69
C GLU A 95 15.89 -11.61 4.25
N THR A 96 16.62 -10.72 3.55
CA THR A 96 17.91 -10.18 4.01
C THR A 96 17.77 -9.45 5.35
N LEU A 97 16.73 -8.63 5.50
CA LEU A 97 16.47 -7.91 6.74
C LEU A 97 16.14 -8.86 7.90
N TYR A 98 15.28 -9.85 7.68
CA TYR A 98 14.90 -10.83 8.70
C TYR A 98 16.09 -11.70 9.11
N ALA A 99 16.91 -12.14 8.15
CA ALA A 99 18.15 -12.86 8.44
C ALA A 99 19.11 -12.00 9.29
N THR A 100 19.24 -10.71 8.98
CA THR A 100 20.09 -9.78 9.73
C THR A 100 19.60 -9.55 11.16
N LEU A 101 18.27 -9.48 11.36
CA LEU A 101 17.64 -9.33 12.67
C LEU A 101 17.54 -10.66 13.45
N GLY A 102 17.89 -11.79 12.83
CA GLY A 102 17.76 -13.12 13.43
C GLY A 102 16.33 -13.63 13.54
N ILE A 103 15.40 -13.06 12.77
CA ILE A 103 13.98 -13.46 12.74
C ILE A 103 13.85 -14.70 11.84
N LYS A 104 13.50 -15.83 12.45
CA LYS A 104 13.36 -17.14 11.75
C LYS A 104 11.94 -17.66 11.70
N ASP A 105 11.07 -17.18 12.59
CA ASP A 105 9.69 -17.64 12.72
C ASP A 105 8.73 -16.61 12.08
N TYR A 106 8.53 -16.75 10.78
CA TYR A 106 7.57 -15.98 10.00
C TYR A 106 7.04 -16.85 8.86
N TYR A 107 5.87 -16.50 8.34
CA TYR A 107 5.30 -17.14 7.16
C TYR A 107 4.69 -16.06 6.26
N MET A 108 4.64 -16.35 4.96
CA MET A 108 3.98 -15.47 4.01
C MET A 108 2.51 -15.88 3.87
N ARG A 109 1.61 -14.90 3.88
CA ARG A 109 0.18 -15.09 3.59
C ARG A 109 -0.16 -14.34 2.31
N PHE A 110 -0.63 -15.05 1.30
CA PHE A 110 -1.17 -14.44 0.09
C PHE A 110 -2.70 -14.27 0.25
N SER A 111 -3.14 -13.03 0.40
CA SER A 111 -4.57 -12.71 0.52
C SER A 111 -5.21 -12.50 -0.85
N THR A 112 -6.16 -13.36 -1.20
CA THR A 112 -6.87 -13.34 -2.49
C THR A 112 -8.22 -12.64 -2.39
N TRP A 113 -8.76 -12.23 -3.54
CA TRP A 113 -10.06 -11.55 -3.59
C TRP A 113 -11.19 -12.54 -3.24
N ASP A 114 -12.08 -12.13 -2.34
CA ASP A 114 -13.31 -12.87 -2.03
C ASP A 114 -14.54 -12.14 -2.60
N PRO A 115 -15.15 -12.65 -3.70
CA PRO A 115 -16.36 -12.07 -4.27
C PRO A 115 -17.60 -12.25 -3.38
N GLU A 116 -17.57 -13.19 -2.44
CA GLU A 116 -18.68 -13.49 -1.53
C GLU A 116 -18.59 -12.70 -0.21
N ASP A 117 -17.53 -11.92 0.01
CA ASP A 117 -17.41 -11.07 1.20
C ASP A 117 -18.56 -10.05 1.23
N PRO A 118 -19.43 -10.06 2.26
CA PRO A 118 -20.53 -9.12 2.40
C PRO A 118 -20.07 -7.65 2.45
N LYS A 119 -18.82 -7.38 2.83
CA LYS A 119 -18.21 -6.05 2.85
C LYS A 119 -17.56 -5.69 1.50
N GLY A 120 -17.39 -6.66 0.60
CA GLY A 120 -16.58 -6.54 -0.60
C GLY A 120 -17.25 -5.79 -1.75
N LYS A 121 -18.58 -5.90 -1.93
CA LYS A 121 -19.29 -5.27 -3.06
C LYS A 121 -19.25 -3.74 -3.07
N GLU A 122 -19.19 -3.10 -1.90
CA GLU A 122 -19.10 -1.62 -1.79
C GLU A 122 -17.64 -1.12 -1.64
N LYS A 123 -16.71 -1.98 -1.18
CA LYS A 123 -15.33 -1.58 -0.87
C LYS A 123 -14.32 -1.91 -1.96
N TYR A 124 -14.58 -2.93 -2.76
CA TYR A 124 -13.65 -3.36 -3.82
C TYR A 124 -14.06 -2.78 -5.17
N VAL A 125 -13.08 -2.62 -6.03
CA VAL A 125 -13.33 -2.28 -7.43
C VAL A 125 -14.03 -3.47 -8.08
N ASP A 126 -15.21 -3.23 -8.65
CA ASP A 126 -15.99 -4.23 -9.39
C ASP A 126 -15.36 -4.50 -10.76
N ASN A 127 -14.21 -5.15 -10.74
CA ASN A 127 -13.48 -5.58 -11.93
C ASN A 127 -12.87 -6.97 -11.69
N PRO A 128 -13.68 -8.04 -11.82
CA PRO A 128 -13.23 -9.42 -11.59
C PRO A 128 -12.03 -9.83 -12.45
N GLU A 129 -11.97 -9.37 -13.70
CA GLU A 129 -10.88 -9.69 -14.63
C GLU A 129 -9.54 -9.10 -14.15
N ALA A 130 -9.55 -7.85 -13.67
CA ALA A 130 -8.35 -7.23 -13.10
C ALA A 130 -7.89 -7.94 -11.82
N TRP A 131 -8.83 -8.40 -10.99
CA TRP A 131 -8.53 -9.19 -9.80
C TRP A 131 -7.87 -10.52 -10.15
N GLU A 132 -8.43 -11.28 -11.08
CA GLU A 132 -7.87 -12.56 -11.53
C GLU A 132 -6.45 -12.37 -12.08
N ARG A 133 -6.28 -11.41 -12.99
CA ARG A 133 -4.98 -11.08 -13.58
C ARG A 133 -3.93 -10.70 -12.53
N THR A 134 -4.29 -9.83 -11.58
CA THR A 134 -3.36 -9.37 -10.54
C THR A 134 -2.98 -10.50 -9.60
N GLN A 135 -3.95 -11.34 -9.21
CA GLN A 135 -3.70 -12.48 -8.35
C GLN A 135 -2.77 -13.49 -9.02
N ASP A 136 -2.94 -13.75 -10.31
CA ASP A 136 -2.06 -14.65 -11.06
C ASP A 136 -0.63 -14.12 -11.16
N LEU A 137 -0.44 -12.81 -11.36
CA LEU A 137 0.89 -12.19 -11.37
C LEU A 137 1.58 -12.33 -10.00
N VAL A 138 0.86 -12.04 -8.91
CA VAL A 138 1.40 -12.18 -7.55
C VAL A 138 1.68 -13.64 -7.22
N ARG A 139 0.80 -14.57 -7.58
CA ARG A 139 1.00 -16.01 -7.36
C ARG A 139 2.26 -16.51 -8.06
N LYS A 140 2.48 -16.14 -9.33
CA LYS A 140 3.71 -16.47 -10.08
C LYS A 140 4.96 -15.91 -9.39
N ALA A 141 4.91 -14.67 -8.94
CA ALA A 141 6.03 -14.06 -8.22
C ALA A 141 6.33 -14.79 -6.91
N MET A 142 5.29 -15.15 -6.14
CA MET A 142 5.42 -15.92 -4.89
C MET A 142 5.99 -17.32 -5.14
N GLU A 143 5.50 -18.05 -6.15
CA GLU A 143 6.02 -19.36 -6.55
C GLU A 143 7.50 -19.28 -6.96
N ARG A 144 7.85 -18.28 -7.77
CA ARG A 144 9.23 -18.07 -8.24
C ARG A 144 10.18 -17.67 -7.12
N SER A 145 9.68 -17.05 -6.05
CA SER A 145 10.50 -16.71 -4.88
C SER A 145 11.04 -17.94 -4.15
N GLY A 146 10.38 -19.09 -4.27
CA GLY A 146 10.70 -20.30 -3.52
C GLY A 146 10.35 -20.22 -2.02
N LEU A 147 9.77 -19.11 -1.55
CA LEU A 147 9.37 -18.94 -0.16
C LEU A 147 8.04 -19.66 0.12
N PRO A 148 7.91 -20.36 1.26
CA PRO A 148 6.64 -20.97 1.64
C PRO A 148 5.60 -19.89 1.91
N PHE A 149 4.43 -20.02 1.30
CA PHE A 149 3.29 -19.15 1.53
C PHE A 149 1.98 -19.92 1.63
N THR A 150 1.02 -19.34 2.33
CA THR A 150 -0.35 -19.86 2.42
C THR A 150 -1.29 -18.91 1.70
N GLU A 151 -2.03 -19.44 0.72
CA GLU A 151 -3.10 -18.70 0.06
C GLU A 151 -4.36 -18.73 0.93
N VAL A 152 -4.92 -17.54 1.19
CA VAL A 152 -6.08 -17.35 2.07
C VAL A 152 -7.03 -16.37 1.42
N LYS A 153 -8.30 -16.77 1.28
CA LYS A 153 -9.35 -15.85 0.81
C LYS A 153 -9.47 -14.66 1.78
N GLY A 154 -9.64 -13.47 1.21
CA GLY A 154 -9.75 -12.19 1.90
C GLY A 154 -10.78 -12.18 3.01
#